data_AF-A0A819Y8N9-F1
#
_entry.id   AF-A0A819Y8N9-F1
#
_cell.length_a   1.000
_cell.length_b   1.000
_cell.length_c   1.000
_cell.angle_alpha   90.00
_cell.angle_beta   90.00
_cell.angle_gamma   90.00
#
_symmetry.space_group_name_H-M   'P 1'
#
loop_
_entity.id
_entity.type
_entity.pdbx_description
1 polymer ?
#
loop_
_entity_poly.entity_id
_entity_poly.type
_entity_poly.pdbx_seq_one_letter_code
_entity_poly.pdbx_strand_id
1 'polypeptide(L)'
;MIRQFHPFEFAVYSNEKQNNFEFIFSCLHGDLLNLNLQMNEQEIMLIADGAEAISNAFLKVFGTDHDVVMCWFHMRKNVEKNLYLVEDKALHGDIMNDIETLQLSTNKNIFDIATRLFLKKWKNEDKFLRYFSNEWLNSKNGWFEGLATHVPNKNNASEVTNRVIKDEDILKERLVLSGFTVVLYSIVNKWSKERNPTLINSKKFEHQPLITLSAWTHACNWVKLNKDVVSICNSDTTMYYLPAGEETRITDKEIKRYENCTFNSFGTYKSVYFNIWRVCLSNNPEKWKEATCTCPSFMKNFVCKHTVGISIILKYCKPPPEAKNVTIGTKIKRGRPSKAKIALLIQ
;
A
#
# COMPACT_ATOMS: atom_id res chain seq x y z
N MET A 1 6.67 -7.54 4.89
CA MET A 1 6.44 -7.51 3.44
C MET A 1 6.93 -6.17 2.89
N ILE A 2 7.92 -6.19 1.99
CA ILE A 2 8.28 -5.02 1.19
C ILE A 2 7.42 -5.06 -0.07
N ARG A 3 6.78 -3.93 -0.44
CA ARG A 3 6.04 -3.75 -1.70
C ARG A 3 7.02 -3.67 -2.91
N GLN A 4 7.87 -4.67 -3.07
CA GLN A 4 8.73 -4.81 -4.24
C GLN A 4 7.97 -5.57 -5.32
N PHE A 5 7.99 -5.02 -6.53
CA PHE A 5 7.45 -5.69 -7.71
C PHE A 5 8.51 -6.65 -8.25
N HIS A 6 8.12 -7.92 -8.41
CA HIS A 6 8.97 -8.94 -8.97
C HIS A 6 8.33 -9.43 -10.27
N PRO A 7 8.74 -8.88 -11.43
CA PRO A 7 8.25 -9.41 -12.69
C PRO A 7 8.78 -10.83 -12.88
N PHE A 8 7.92 -11.73 -13.36
CA PHE A 8 8.22 -13.15 -13.52
C PHE A 8 7.83 -13.69 -14.90
N GLU A 9 6.98 -12.98 -15.66
CA GLU A 9 6.48 -13.43 -16.95
C GLU A 9 6.28 -12.25 -17.91
N PHE A 10 6.35 -12.54 -19.22
CA PHE A 10 5.82 -11.69 -20.28
C PHE A 10 4.80 -12.46 -21.10
N ALA A 11 3.67 -11.80 -21.39
CA ALA A 11 2.71 -12.26 -22.39
C ALA A 11 2.71 -11.30 -23.58
N VAL A 12 2.71 -11.86 -24.79
CA VAL A 12 2.60 -11.11 -26.05
C VAL A 12 1.36 -11.58 -26.79
N TYR A 13 0.45 -10.65 -27.09
CA TYR A 13 -0.80 -10.93 -27.78
C TYR A 13 -1.12 -9.83 -28.77
N SER A 14 -1.95 -10.14 -29.77
CA SER A 14 -2.32 -9.21 -30.84
C SER A 14 -3.49 -8.30 -30.49
N ASN A 15 -4.23 -8.58 -29.41
CA ASN A 15 -5.35 -7.78 -28.94
C ASN A 15 -5.62 -7.97 -27.43
N GLU A 16 -6.31 -7.03 -26.80
CA GLU A 16 -6.62 -7.05 -25.35
C GLU A 16 -8.04 -7.61 -25.09
N LYS A 17 -8.33 -8.81 -25.60
CA LYS A 17 -9.62 -9.48 -25.40
C LYS A 17 -9.61 -10.38 -24.16
N GLN A 18 -10.78 -10.57 -23.56
CA GLN A 18 -10.96 -11.41 -22.36
C GLN A 18 -10.36 -12.82 -22.53
N ASN A 19 -10.58 -13.48 -23.68
CA ASN A 19 -10.06 -14.84 -23.92
C ASN A 19 -8.52 -14.91 -23.86
N ASN A 20 -7.80 -13.83 -24.20
CA ASN A 20 -6.34 -13.82 -24.12
C ASN A 20 -5.87 -13.74 -22.66
N PHE A 21 -6.54 -12.92 -21.84
CA PHE A 21 -6.26 -12.86 -20.41
C PHE A 21 -6.66 -14.16 -19.71
N GLU A 22 -7.77 -14.79 -20.12
CA GLU A 22 -8.19 -16.09 -19.60
C GLU A 22 -7.12 -17.15 -19.85
N PHE A 23 -6.58 -17.21 -21.07
CA PHE A 23 -5.47 -18.10 -21.40
C PHE A 23 -4.25 -17.86 -20.50
N ILE A 24 -3.83 -16.61 -20.31
CA ILE A 24 -2.70 -16.25 -19.44
C ILE A 24 -2.95 -16.74 -18.01
N PHE A 25 -4.13 -16.43 -17.46
CA PHE A 25 -4.49 -16.84 -16.10
C PHE A 25 -4.59 -18.36 -15.96
N SER A 26 -5.11 -19.08 -16.95
CA SER A 26 -5.16 -20.54 -16.95
C SER A 26 -3.78 -21.17 -17.01
N CYS A 27 -2.85 -20.63 -17.81
CA CYS A 27 -1.46 -21.06 -17.81
C CYS A 27 -0.81 -20.86 -16.44
N LEU A 28 -0.97 -19.66 -15.86
CA LEU A 28 -0.46 -19.36 -14.54
C LEU A 28 -1.03 -20.30 -13.47
N HIS A 29 -2.35 -20.52 -13.47
CA HIS A 29 -3.02 -21.43 -12.54
C HIS A 29 -2.49 -22.87 -12.68
N GLY A 30 -2.35 -23.37 -13.90
CA GLY A 30 -1.78 -24.69 -14.17
C GLY A 30 -0.33 -24.82 -13.71
N ASP A 31 0.51 -23.81 -13.96
CA ASP A 31 1.91 -23.80 -13.52
C ASP A 31 2.04 -23.76 -12.00
N LEU A 32 1.17 -23.00 -11.32
CA LEU A 32 1.13 -22.96 -9.85
C LEU A 32 0.80 -24.34 -9.26
N LEU A 33 -0.18 -25.06 -9.84
CA LEU A 33 -0.52 -26.42 -9.44
C LEU A 33 0.65 -27.39 -9.68
N ASN A 34 1.31 -27.28 -10.84
CA ASN A 34 2.44 -28.14 -11.22
C ASN A 34 3.66 -27.95 -10.32
N LEU A 35 3.91 -26.73 -9.86
CA LEU A 35 5.04 -26.43 -8.97
C LEU A 35 4.83 -26.90 -7.52
N ASN A 36 3.66 -27.50 -7.21
CA ASN A 36 3.27 -27.95 -5.87
C ASN A 36 3.50 -26.88 -4.79
N LEU A 37 3.36 -25.61 -5.18
CA LEU A 37 3.42 -24.51 -4.25
C LEU A 37 2.12 -24.58 -3.44
N GLN A 38 2.22 -24.83 -2.13
CA GLN A 38 1.11 -24.66 -1.21
C GLN A 38 0.74 -23.17 -1.16
N MET A 39 0.08 -22.69 -2.22
CA MET A 39 -0.50 -21.37 -2.25
C MET A 39 -1.88 -21.45 -1.62
N ASN A 40 -2.14 -20.52 -0.72
CA ASN A 40 -3.51 -20.26 -0.31
C ASN A 40 -4.19 -19.52 -1.47
N GLU A 41 -4.92 -20.24 -2.33
CA GLU A 41 -5.61 -19.64 -3.48
C GLU A 41 -6.49 -18.46 -3.04
N GLN A 42 -7.07 -18.53 -1.83
CA GLN A 42 -7.89 -17.47 -1.24
C GLN A 42 -7.13 -16.14 -0.99
N GLU A 43 -5.80 -16.15 -1.00
CA GLU A 43 -4.98 -14.94 -0.83
C GLU A 43 -4.59 -14.29 -2.18
N ILE A 44 -4.95 -14.91 -3.31
CA ILE A 44 -4.66 -14.36 -4.63
C ILE A 44 -5.56 -13.14 -4.87
N MET A 45 -4.94 -12.04 -5.27
CA MET A 45 -5.64 -10.81 -5.61
C MET A 45 -5.15 -10.28 -6.95
N LEU A 46 -6.06 -9.77 -7.77
CA LEU A 46 -5.71 -9.08 -9.02
C LEU A 46 -5.60 -7.58 -8.77
N ILE A 47 -4.51 -6.96 -9.20
CA ILE A 47 -4.42 -5.50 -9.31
C ILE A 47 -4.33 -5.13 -10.77
N ALA A 48 -5.30 -4.37 -11.27
CA ALA A 48 -5.37 -3.99 -12.69
C ALA A 48 -5.78 -2.52 -12.87
N ASP A 49 -5.67 -2.04 -14.11
CA ASP A 49 -6.04 -0.67 -14.52
C ASP A 49 -7.56 -0.47 -14.72
N GLY A 50 -8.36 -1.50 -14.42
CA GLY A 50 -9.82 -1.46 -14.50
C GLY A 50 -10.40 -1.88 -15.84
N ALA A 51 -9.59 -2.46 -16.75
CA ALA A 51 -10.11 -3.10 -17.95
C ALA A 51 -10.96 -4.33 -17.61
N GLU A 52 -12.24 -4.32 -17.99
CA GLU A 52 -13.20 -5.40 -17.69
C GLU A 52 -12.75 -6.76 -18.24
N ALA A 53 -12.09 -6.77 -19.40
CA ALA A 53 -11.56 -7.98 -20.01
C ALA A 53 -10.57 -8.72 -19.08
N ILE A 54 -9.76 -7.99 -18.31
CA ILE A 54 -8.79 -8.56 -17.37
C ILE A 54 -9.52 -9.10 -16.13
N SER A 55 -10.38 -8.27 -15.52
CA SER A 55 -11.12 -8.64 -14.31
C SER A 55 -12.03 -9.86 -14.55
N ASN A 56 -12.78 -9.87 -15.64
CA ASN A 56 -13.68 -10.97 -15.98
C ASN A 56 -12.92 -12.26 -16.27
N ALA A 57 -11.77 -12.18 -16.95
CA ALA A 57 -10.92 -13.34 -17.17
C ALA A 57 -10.37 -13.90 -15.86
N PHE A 58 -9.89 -13.04 -14.96
CA PHE A 58 -9.37 -13.43 -13.66
C PHE A 58 -10.44 -14.13 -12.81
N LEU A 59 -11.61 -13.52 -12.66
CA LEU A 59 -12.72 -14.08 -11.87
C LEU A 59 -13.25 -15.39 -12.47
N LYS A 60 -13.14 -15.57 -13.79
CA LYS A 60 -13.52 -16.82 -14.46
C LYS A 60 -12.54 -17.96 -14.16
N VAL A 61 -11.25 -17.68 -14.03
CA VAL A 61 -10.21 -18.70 -13.78
C VAL A 61 -10.05 -18.99 -12.29
N PHE A 62 -9.96 -17.95 -11.45
CA PHE A 62 -9.67 -18.10 -10.02
C PHE A 62 -10.93 -18.16 -9.14
N GLY A 63 -12.06 -17.62 -9.61
CA GLY A 63 -13.33 -17.61 -8.87
C GLY A 63 -13.85 -16.20 -8.58
N THR A 64 -15.15 -16.09 -8.33
CA THR A 64 -15.86 -14.81 -8.11
C THR A 64 -15.75 -14.28 -6.69
N ASP A 65 -15.23 -15.07 -5.78
CA ASP A 65 -14.96 -14.76 -4.37
C ASP A 65 -13.65 -14.00 -4.16
N HIS A 66 -12.84 -13.84 -5.22
CA HIS A 66 -11.56 -13.16 -5.16
C HIS A 66 -11.69 -11.64 -5.33
N ASP A 67 -10.84 -10.90 -4.61
CA ASP A 67 -10.81 -9.45 -4.70
C ASP A 67 -10.06 -8.96 -5.94
N VAL A 68 -10.71 -8.04 -6.68
CA VAL A 68 -10.10 -7.27 -7.77
C VAL A 68 -9.84 -5.84 -7.30
N VAL A 69 -8.56 -5.54 -7.12
CA VAL A 69 -8.08 -4.24 -6.68
C VAL A 69 -7.93 -3.32 -7.89
N MET A 70 -8.66 -2.22 -7.87
CA MET A 70 -8.55 -1.15 -8.85
C MET A 70 -7.31 -0.31 -8.56
N CYS A 71 -6.44 -0.15 -9.57
CA CYS A 71 -5.24 0.67 -9.45
C CYS A 71 -5.59 2.12 -9.08
N TRP A 72 -5.20 2.54 -7.88
CA TRP A 72 -5.46 3.89 -7.36
C TRP A 72 -4.97 5.01 -8.30
N PHE A 73 -3.79 4.84 -8.91
CA PHE A 73 -3.24 5.85 -9.83
C PHE A 73 -4.16 6.08 -11.04
N HIS A 74 -4.63 4.99 -11.67
CA HIS A 74 -5.51 5.07 -12.83
C HIS A 74 -6.90 5.60 -12.45
N MET A 75 -7.44 5.14 -11.32
CA MET A 75 -8.70 5.66 -10.78
C MET A 75 -8.60 7.18 -10.57
N ARG A 76 -7.61 7.64 -9.80
CA ARG A 76 -7.40 9.05 -9.47
C ARG A 76 -7.28 9.90 -10.73
N LYS A 77 -6.45 9.49 -11.69
CA LYS A 77 -6.25 10.21 -12.96
C LYS A 77 -7.54 10.30 -13.77
N ASN A 78 -8.38 9.27 -13.75
CA ASN A 78 -9.67 9.30 -14.44
C ASN A 78 -10.69 10.17 -13.72
N VAL A 79 -10.71 10.19 -12.38
CA VAL A 79 -11.53 11.14 -11.61
C VAL A 79 -11.09 12.58 -11.91
N GLU A 80 -9.79 12.88 -11.85
CA GLU A 80 -9.24 14.22 -12.16
C GLU A 80 -9.68 14.69 -13.56
N LYS A 81 -9.61 13.80 -14.57
CA LYS A 81 -10.09 14.09 -15.93
C LYS A 81 -11.59 14.38 -16.03
N ASN A 82 -12.40 13.88 -15.10
CA ASN A 82 -13.85 14.03 -15.08
C ASN A 82 -14.33 15.08 -14.05
N LEU A 83 -13.42 15.80 -13.40
CA LEU A 83 -13.78 16.91 -12.50
C LEU A 83 -14.46 18.07 -13.25
N TYR A 84 -14.35 18.16 -14.57
CA TYR A 84 -15.11 19.14 -15.37
C TYR A 84 -16.64 18.97 -15.24
N LEU A 85 -17.11 17.82 -14.73
CA LEU A 85 -18.53 17.60 -14.40
C LEU A 85 -19.00 18.41 -13.19
N VAL A 86 -18.06 18.96 -12.41
CA VAL A 86 -18.29 19.90 -11.30
C VAL A 86 -18.12 21.31 -11.84
N GLU A 87 -19.20 22.08 -11.84
CA GLU A 87 -19.26 23.42 -12.47
C GLU A 87 -18.36 24.42 -11.74
N ASP A 88 -18.35 24.38 -10.41
CA ASP A 88 -17.48 25.21 -9.59
C ASP A 88 -16.08 24.60 -9.45
N LYS A 89 -15.11 25.20 -10.16
CA LYS A 89 -13.70 24.83 -10.12
C LYS A 89 -13.07 24.98 -8.74
N ALA A 90 -13.59 25.85 -7.87
CA ALA A 90 -13.06 26.01 -6.52
C ALA A 90 -13.24 24.72 -5.69
N LEU A 91 -14.26 23.91 -5.99
CA LEU A 91 -14.57 22.67 -5.27
C LEU A 91 -13.68 21.49 -5.68
N HIS A 92 -12.98 21.58 -6.82
CA HIS A 92 -12.21 20.46 -7.38
C HIS A 92 -11.17 19.92 -6.39
N GLY A 93 -10.45 20.82 -5.72
CA GLY A 93 -9.45 20.44 -4.72
C GLY A 93 -10.05 19.75 -3.50
N ASP A 94 -11.19 20.25 -3.01
CA ASP A 94 -11.87 19.69 -1.85
C ASP A 94 -12.49 18.31 -2.13
N ILE A 95 -13.07 18.13 -3.30
CA ILE A 95 -13.58 16.83 -3.76
C ILE A 95 -12.44 15.82 -3.83
N MET A 96 -11.31 16.19 -4.44
CA MET A 96 -10.15 15.30 -4.53
C MET A 96 -9.58 14.95 -3.16
N ASN A 97 -9.45 15.93 -2.25
CA ASN A 97 -9.00 15.68 -0.87
C ASN A 97 -9.95 14.72 -0.12
N ASP A 98 -11.25 14.85 -0.32
CA ASP A 98 -12.23 13.95 0.28
C ASP A 98 -12.16 12.54 -0.34
N ILE A 99 -11.90 12.40 -1.65
CA ILE A 99 -11.67 11.10 -2.30
C ILE A 99 -10.37 10.46 -1.80
N GLU A 100 -9.30 11.24 -1.63
CA GLU A 100 -8.06 10.77 -0.98
C GLU A 100 -8.32 10.29 0.46
N THR A 101 -9.28 10.91 1.15
CA THR A 101 -9.72 10.46 2.49
C THR A 101 -10.47 9.12 2.41
N LEU A 102 -11.38 8.94 1.45
CA LEU A 102 -12.07 7.66 1.21
C LEU A 102 -11.06 6.53 0.94
N GLN A 103 -10.02 6.84 0.17
CA GLN A 103 -8.98 5.91 -0.21
C GLN A 103 -8.24 5.31 1.00
N LEU A 104 -8.14 6.07 2.09
CA LEU A 104 -7.48 5.67 3.33
C LEU A 104 -8.36 4.83 4.28
N SER A 105 -9.59 4.51 3.89
CA SER A 105 -10.47 3.62 4.65
C SER A 105 -9.77 2.28 4.93
N THR A 106 -9.80 1.83 6.19
CA THR A 106 -9.02 0.65 6.62
C THR A 106 -9.71 -0.69 6.39
N ASN A 107 -11.00 -0.67 6.06
CA ASN A 107 -11.79 -1.85 5.71
C ASN A 107 -13.06 -1.42 4.95
N LYS A 108 -13.79 -2.40 4.43
CA LYS A 108 -15.02 -2.20 3.66
C LYS A 108 -16.11 -1.45 4.42
N ASN A 109 -16.33 -1.79 5.69
CA ASN A 109 -17.34 -1.11 6.51
C ASN A 109 -17.08 0.40 6.64
N ILE A 110 -15.84 0.80 6.95
CA ILE A 110 -15.46 2.20 7.01
C ILE A 110 -15.60 2.87 5.65
N PHE A 111 -15.17 2.19 4.58
CA PHE A 111 -15.27 2.71 3.22
C PHE A 111 -16.72 3.00 2.82
N ASP A 112 -17.64 2.08 3.10
CA ASP A 112 -19.05 2.23 2.76
C ASP A 112 -19.72 3.35 3.59
N ILE A 113 -19.42 3.44 4.90
CA ILE A 113 -19.89 4.54 5.75
C ILE A 113 -19.38 5.88 5.23
N ALA A 114 -18.08 5.99 4.96
CA ALA A 114 -17.44 7.22 4.50
C ALA A 114 -17.99 7.65 3.12
N THR A 115 -18.19 6.68 2.22
CA THR A 115 -18.77 6.91 0.90
C THR A 115 -20.18 7.46 0.99
N ARG A 116 -21.05 6.89 1.83
CA ARG A 116 -22.40 7.42 2.05
C ARG A 116 -22.37 8.87 2.56
N LEU A 117 -21.45 9.20 3.45
CA LEU A 117 -21.27 10.56 3.96
C LEU A 117 -20.70 11.51 2.90
N PHE A 118 -19.82 11.03 2.02
CA PHE A 118 -19.26 11.76 0.89
C PHE A 118 -20.36 12.16 -0.10
N LEU A 119 -21.19 11.19 -0.52
CA LEU A 119 -22.32 11.44 -1.42
C LEU A 119 -23.30 12.45 -0.81
N LYS A 120 -23.56 12.37 0.50
CA LYS A 120 -24.38 13.35 1.22
C LYS A 120 -23.77 14.76 1.22
N LYS A 121 -22.44 14.87 1.38
CA LYS A 121 -21.73 16.16 1.39
C LYS A 121 -21.82 16.85 0.03
N TRP A 122 -21.57 16.12 -1.04
CA TRP A 122 -21.46 16.64 -2.41
C TRP A 122 -22.75 16.53 -3.22
N LYS A 123 -23.91 16.35 -2.55
CA LYS A 123 -25.22 16.07 -3.18
C LYS A 123 -25.65 17.06 -4.26
N ASN A 124 -25.10 18.28 -4.27
CA ASN A 124 -25.42 19.30 -5.27
C ASN A 124 -24.65 19.10 -6.58
N GLU A 125 -23.57 18.31 -6.58
CA GLU A 125 -22.74 18.00 -7.75
C GLU A 125 -23.26 16.76 -8.50
N ASP A 126 -24.55 16.74 -8.85
CA ASP A 126 -25.27 15.56 -9.35
C ASP A 126 -24.58 14.87 -10.54
N LYS A 127 -24.16 15.64 -11.55
CA LYS A 127 -23.49 15.11 -12.75
C LYS A 127 -22.22 14.33 -12.39
N PHE A 128 -21.40 14.91 -11.52
CA PHE A 128 -20.17 14.28 -11.04
C PHE A 128 -20.49 13.07 -10.16
N LEU A 129 -21.42 13.19 -9.22
CA LEU A 129 -21.79 12.09 -8.33
C LEU A 129 -22.38 10.89 -9.06
N ARG A 130 -23.17 11.11 -10.11
CA ARG A 130 -23.69 10.04 -10.95
C ARG A 130 -22.57 9.29 -11.66
N TYR A 131 -21.64 10.02 -12.27
CA TYR A 131 -20.43 9.43 -12.84
C TYR A 131 -19.64 8.65 -11.79
N PHE A 132 -19.33 9.29 -10.66
CA PHE A 132 -18.48 8.73 -9.63
C PHE A 132 -19.08 7.47 -9.01
N SER A 133 -20.40 7.49 -8.74
CA SER A 133 -21.11 6.35 -8.16
C SER A 133 -21.14 5.16 -9.11
N ASN A 134 -21.48 5.40 -10.37
CA ASN A 134 -21.58 4.32 -11.36
C ASN A 134 -20.22 3.67 -11.62
N GLU A 135 -19.19 4.48 -11.88
CA GLU A 135 -17.87 3.97 -12.25
C GLU A 135 -17.09 3.43 -11.04
N TRP A 136 -17.04 4.17 -9.93
CA TRP A 136 -16.05 3.93 -8.87
C TRP A 136 -16.64 3.40 -7.56
N LEU A 137 -17.96 3.33 -7.42
CA LEU A 137 -18.61 2.79 -6.21
C LEU A 137 -19.43 1.53 -6.51
N ASN A 138 -20.09 1.48 -7.67
CA ASN A 138 -20.93 0.36 -8.07
C ASN A 138 -20.16 -0.65 -8.93
N SER A 139 -19.36 -0.17 -9.89
CA SER A 139 -18.59 -1.03 -10.81
C SER A 139 -17.19 -1.36 -10.25
N LYS A 140 -16.34 -0.35 -10.02
CA LYS A 140 -14.92 -0.53 -9.67
C LYS A 140 -14.61 0.01 -8.28
N ASN A 141 -15.14 -0.62 -7.23
CA ASN A 141 -15.05 -0.11 -5.85
C ASN A 141 -13.79 -0.53 -5.07
N GLY A 142 -12.91 -1.33 -5.66
CA GLY A 142 -11.74 -1.89 -5.00
C GLY A 142 -10.49 -1.01 -4.98
N TRP A 143 -10.58 0.30 -4.72
CA TRP A 143 -9.45 1.24 -4.79
C TRP A 143 -8.98 1.80 -3.44
N PHE A 144 -9.59 1.39 -2.32
CA PHE A 144 -9.22 1.82 -0.97
C PHE A 144 -8.16 0.88 -0.35
N GLU A 145 -7.26 1.42 0.48
CA GLU A 145 -6.11 0.66 1.02
C GLU A 145 -6.53 -0.51 1.91
N GLY A 146 -7.67 -0.39 2.58
CA GLY A 146 -8.21 -1.41 3.47
C GLY A 146 -8.68 -2.69 2.77
N LEU A 147 -8.83 -2.69 1.44
CA LEU A 147 -9.19 -3.89 0.69
C LEU A 147 -8.01 -4.86 0.66
N ALA A 148 -6.82 -4.33 0.35
CA ALA A 148 -5.61 -5.11 0.15
C ALA A 148 -4.42 -4.40 0.79
N THR A 149 -4.31 -4.48 2.12
CA THR A 149 -3.32 -3.70 2.89
C THR A 149 -1.87 -4.04 2.54
N HIS A 150 -1.63 -5.23 1.99
CA HIS A 150 -0.30 -5.75 1.66
C HIS A 150 0.14 -5.46 0.22
N VAL A 151 -0.73 -4.92 -0.64
CA VAL A 151 -0.40 -4.76 -2.06
C VAL A 151 0.13 -3.37 -2.40
N PRO A 152 0.95 -3.22 -3.47
CA PRO A 152 1.41 -1.92 -3.92
C PRO A 152 0.24 -1.00 -4.33
N ASN A 153 0.22 0.22 -3.79
CA ASN A 153 -0.77 1.26 -4.14
C ASN A 153 -0.21 2.35 -5.09
N LYS A 154 1.05 2.22 -5.49
CA LYS A 154 1.73 3.12 -6.43
C LYS A 154 2.16 2.31 -7.64
N ASN A 155 1.91 2.87 -8.83
CA ASN A 155 2.37 2.32 -10.11
C ASN A 155 3.90 2.46 -10.30
N ASN A 156 4.62 3.01 -9.33
CA ASN A 156 6.06 3.28 -9.45
C ASN A 156 6.86 2.04 -9.84
N ALA A 157 6.51 0.87 -9.32
CA ALA A 157 7.35 -0.31 -9.50
C ALA A 157 7.21 -0.91 -10.92
N SER A 158 5.99 -0.96 -11.45
CA SER A 158 5.68 -1.28 -12.85
C SER A 158 6.22 -0.20 -13.81
N GLU A 159 6.09 1.08 -13.46
CA GLU A 159 6.62 2.18 -14.28
C GLU A 159 8.16 2.20 -14.34
N VAL A 160 8.84 1.91 -13.23
CA VAL A 160 10.30 1.76 -13.19
C VAL A 160 10.72 0.57 -14.04
N THR A 161 10.03 -0.56 -13.95
CA THR A 161 10.31 -1.74 -14.78
C THR A 161 10.12 -1.42 -16.26
N ASN A 162 9.02 -0.76 -16.63
CA ASN A 162 8.77 -0.31 -18.00
C ASN A 162 9.85 0.65 -18.50
N ARG A 163 10.38 1.50 -17.62
CA ARG A 163 11.48 2.40 -17.96
C ARG A 163 12.78 1.65 -18.19
N VAL A 164 13.15 0.71 -17.33
CA VAL A 164 14.35 -0.13 -17.51
C VAL A 164 14.29 -0.87 -18.83
N ILE A 165 13.14 -1.50 -19.15
CA ILE A 165 12.96 -2.18 -20.44
C ILE A 165 13.20 -1.21 -21.59
N LYS A 166 12.54 -0.03 -21.55
CA LYS A 166 12.67 0.97 -22.61
C LYS A 166 14.07 1.57 -22.73
N ASP A 167 14.70 1.93 -21.62
CA ASP A 167 15.93 2.71 -21.60
C ASP A 167 17.18 1.83 -21.70
N GLU A 168 17.15 0.62 -21.14
CA GLU A 168 18.31 -0.27 -21.03
C GLU A 168 18.22 -1.49 -21.95
N ASP A 169 17.05 -2.15 -22.02
CA ASP A 169 16.95 -3.43 -22.73
C ASP A 169 16.63 -3.28 -24.24
N ILE A 170 15.79 -2.31 -24.61
CA ILE A 170 15.46 -2.03 -26.03
C ILE A 170 16.02 -0.70 -26.54
N LEU A 171 16.66 0.11 -25.68
CA LEU A 171 17.25 1.41 -26.03
C LEU A 171 16.28 2.36 -26.79
N LYS A 172 14.99 2.25 -26.47
CA LYS A 172 13.85 2.95 -27.11
C LYS A 172 13.66 2.64 -28.60
N GLU A 173 14.31 1.60 -29.11
CA GLU A 173 14.16 1.15 -30.48
C GLU A 173 12.85 0.39 -30.69
N ARG A 174 12.30 0.50 -31.90
CA ARG A 174 11.14 -0.29 -32.33
C ARG A 174 11.65 -1.59 -32.96
N LEU A 175 11.58 -2.67 -32.20
CA LEU A 175 11.98 -4.00 -32.68
C LEU A 175 10.82 -4.70 -33.41
N VAL A 176 11.16 -5.46 -34.44
CA VAL A 176 10.23 -6.47 -35.01
C VAL A 176 10.01 -7.58 -33.98
N LEU A 177 8.89 -8.30 -34.10
CA LEU A 177 8.48 -9.30 -33.11
C LEU A 177 9.58 -10.33 -32.80
N SER A 178 10.26 -10.86 -33.83
CA SER A 178 11.36 -11.82 -33.63
C SER A 178 12.51 -11.23 -32.80
N GLY A 179 12.96 -10.02 -33.15
CA GLY A 179 13.98 -9.30 -32.36
C GLY A 179 13.52 -9.02 -30.94
N PHE A 180 12.25 -8.64 -30.75
CA PHE A 180 11.69 -8.40 -29.44
C PHE A 180 11.64 -9.68 -28.58
N THR A 181 11.28 -10.83 -29.15
CA THR A 181 11.26 -12.10 -28.41
C THR A 181 12.64 -12.52 -27.89
N VAL A 182 13.71 -12.24 -28.65
CA VAL A 182 15.09 -12.47 -28.20
C VAL A 182 15.42 -11.58 -26.98
N VAL A 183 15.03 -10.31 -27.03
CA VAL A 183 15.22 -9.38 -25.90
C VAL A 183 14.42 -9.83 -24.68
N LEU A 184 13.14 -10.18 -24.85
CA LEU A 184 12.30 -10.70 -23.75
C LEU A 184 12.92 -11.93 -23.08
N TYR A 185 13.41 -12.88 -23.86
CA TYR A 185 14.09 -14.06 -23.32
C TYR A 185 15.33 -13.67 -22.48
N SER A 186 16.13 -12.72 -22.97
CA SER A 186 17.28 -12.20 -22.22
C SER A 186 16.87 -11.55 -20.89
N ILE A 187 15.81 -10.74 -20.90
CA ILE A 187 15.27 -10.07 -19.71
C ILE A 187 14.81 -11.11 -18.67
N VAL A 188 13.98 -12.09 -19.08
CA VAL A 188 13.48 -13.13 -18.18
C VAL A 188 14.63 -13.96 -17.62
N ASN A 189 15.58 -14.36 -18.47
CA ASN A 189 16.76 -15.10 -18.01
C ASN A 189 17.59 -14.31 -16.99
N LYS A 190 17.78 -13.00 -17.20
CA LYS A 190 18.42 -12.11 -16.23
C LYS A 190 17.63 -12.08 -14.91
N TRP A 191 16.32 -11.89 -14.96
CA TRP A 191 15.48 -11.87 -13.76
C TRP A 191 15.50 -13.18 -12.98
N SER A 192 15.48 -14.31 -13.67
CA SER A 192 15.57 -15.64 -13.06
C SER A 192 16.92 -15.87 -12.40
N LYS A 193 18.03 -15.52 -13.08
CA LYS A 193 19.38 -15.62 -12.50
C LYS A 193 19.53 -14.72 -11.28
N GLU A 194 19.09 -13.47 -11.35
CA GLU A 194 19.15 -12.54 -10.23
C GLU A 194 18.37 -13.02 -9.00
N ARG A 195 17.38 -13.91 -9.15
CA ARG A 195 16.54 -14.42 -8.06
C ARG A 195 16.84 -15.88 -7.70
N ASN A 196 17.86 -16.49 -8.30
CA ASN A 196 18.23 -17.86 -7.98
C ASN A 196 18.89 -17.92 -6.59
N PRO A 197 18.28 -18.60 -5.59
CA PRO A 197 18.79 -18.62 -4.22
C PRO A 197 20.15 -19.32 -4.08
N THR A 198 20.59 -20.09 -5.07
CA THR A 198 21.90 -20.75 -5.04
C THR A 198 23.06 -19.79 -5.36
N LEU A 199 22.77 -18.57 -5.84
CA LEU A 199 23.80 -17.58 -6.18
C LEU A 199 24.06 -16.62 -5.00
N ILE A 200 25.33 -16.28 -4.80
CA ILE A 200 25.80 -15.42 -3.69
C ILE A 200 25.08 -14.07 -3.67
N ASN A 201 24.83 -13.49 -4.84
CA ASN A 201 24.23 -12.16 -4.99
C ASN A 201 22.73 -12.20 -5.35
N SER A 202 22.03 -13.26 -4.96
CA SER A 202 20.60 -13.40 -5.27
C SER A 202 19.76 -12.31 -4.59
N LYS A 203 18.86 -11.67 -5.35
CA LYS A 203 17.78 -10.83 -4.83
C LYS A 203 16.83 -11.71 -4.01
N LYS A 204 16.78 -11.45 -2.71
CA LYS A 204 15.92 -12.19 -1.78
C LYS A 204 14.49 -11.64 -1.77
N PHE A 205 13.53 -12.53 -1.57
CA PHE A 205 12.15 -12.15 -1.29
C PHE A 205 12.03 -11.78 0.19
N GLU A 206 11.64 -10.54 0.45
CA GLU A 206 11.61 -9.99 1.80
C GLU A 206 10.21 -10.19 2.43
N HIS A 207 10.10 -11.19 3.31
CA HIS A 207 8.85 -11.52 3.98
C HIS A 207 8.51 -10.53 5.10
N GLN A 208 9.50 -9.87 5.69
CA GLN A 208 9.31 -8.87 6.76
C GLN A 208 9.45 -7.44 6.23
N PRO A 209 8.77 -6.45 6.83
CA PRO A 209 8.92 -5.07 6.41
C PRO A 209 10.34 -4.56 6.73
N LEU A 210 11.00 -3.95 5.74
CA LEU A 210 12.27 -3.26 5.95
C LEU A 210 12.00 -1.90 6.60
N ILE A 211 12.53 -1.72 7.82
CA ILE A 211 12.40 -0.46 8.55
C ILE A 211 13.60 0.41 8.21
N THR A 212 13.35 1.46 7.44
CA THR A 212 14.38 2.41 7.02
C THR A 212 14.89 3.23 8.21
N LEU A 213 16.11 3.77 8.10
CA LEU A 213 16.67 4.66 9.13
C LEU A 213 15.78 5.88 9.39
N SER A 214 15.10 6.40 8.36
CA SER A 214 14.13 7.48 8.50
C SER A 214 12.92 7.07 9.32
N ALA A 215 12.38 5.85 9.10
CA ALA A 215 11.27 5.33 9.90
C ALA A 215 11.67 5.15 11.37
N TRP A 216 12.87 4.62 11.64
CA TRP A 216 13.44 4.54 12.99
C TRP A 216 13.55 5.93 13.65
N THR A 217 14.06 6.91 12.92
CA THR A 217 14.24 8.28 13.44
C THR A 217 12.89 8.91 13.77
N HIS A 218 11.89 8.78 12.89
CA HIS A 218 10.54 9.27 13.13
C HIS A 218 9.87 8.58 14.32
N ALA A 219 10.09 7.28 14.50
CA ALA A 219 9.60 6.54 15.66
C ALA A 219 10.25 7.04 16.96
N CYS A 220 11.58 7.16 17.01
CA CYS A 220 12.30 7.72 18.15
C CYS A 220 11.80 9.12 18.52
N ASN A 221 11.59 9.99 17.53
CA ASN A 221 11.07 11.34 17.76
C ASN A 221 9.63 11.32 18.24
N TRP A 222 8.79 10.42 17.72
CA TRP A 222 7.41 10.27 18.19
C TRP A 222 7.35 9.77 19.63
N VAL A 223 8.18 8.79 20.02
CA VAL A 223 8.27 8.29 21.40
C VAL A 223 8.66 9.42 22.37
N LYS A 224 9.57 10.32 21.96
CA LYS A 224 9.97 11.50 22.77
C LYS A 224 8.82 12.49 23.02
N LEU A 225 7.76 12.48 22.21
CA LEU A 225 6.59 13.35 22.44
C LEU A 225 5.77 12.90 23.65
N ASN A 226 5.98 11.67 24.13
CA ASN A 226 5.31 11.11 25.31
C ASN A 226 3.78 11.33 25.31
N LYS A 227 3.16 11.06 24.15
CA LYS A 227 1.70 11.12 23.99
C LYS A 227 1.04 10.00 24.78
N ASP A 228 -0.19 10.23 25.23
CA ASP A 228 -1.00 9.23 25.90
C ASP A 228 -1.24 8.03 24.97
N VAL A 229 -1.20 6.84 25.57
CA VAL A 229 -1.45 5.57 24.91
C VAL A 229 -2.43 4.79 25.75
N VAL A 230 -3.62 4.52 25.21
CA VAL A 230 -4.61 3.64 25.86
C VAL A 230 -4.49 2.26 25.24
N SER A 231 -4.32 1.22 26.06
CA SER A 231 -4.20 -0.17 25.59
C SER A 231 -5.39 -1.03 26.00
N ILE A 232 -5.91 -1.82 25.07
CA ILE A 232 -6.91 -2.87 25.32
C ILE A 232 -6.27 -4.21 24.94
N CYS A 233 -6.09 -5.08 25.93
CA CYS A 233 -5.46 -6.38 25.76
C CYS A 233 -6.52 -7.46 25.49
N ASN A 234 -6.29 -8.25 24.44
CA ASN A 234 -7.02 -9.51 24.16
C ASN A 234 -6.05 -10.70 24.35
N SER A 235 -6.52 -11.94 24.16
CA SER A 235 -5.72 -13.17 24.37
C SER A 235 -4.35 -13.13 23.67
N ASP A 236 -4.34 -12.83 22.37
CA ASP A 236 -3.15 -12.98 21.52
C ASP A 236 -2.59 -11.65 20.99
N THR A 237 -3.37 -10.58 21.10
CA THR A 237 -3.04 -9.26 20.56
C THR A 237 -3.45 -8.15 21.51
N THR A 238 -2.66 -7.07 21.53
CA THR A 238 -3.01 -5.83 22.24
C THR A 238 -3.27 -4.72 21.22
N MET A 239 -4.38 -4.00 21.42
CA MET A 239 -4.73 -2.80 20.66
C MET A 239 -4.28 -1.56 21.43
N TYR A 240 -3.57 -0.65 20.77
CA TYR A 240 -3.12 0.62 21.32
C TYR A 240 -3.77 1.78 20.56
N TYR A 241 -4.41 2.70 21.27
CA TYR A 241 -5.04 3.90 20.73
C TYR A 241 -4.17 5.12 20.99
N LEU A 242 -3.90 5.90 19.94
CA LEU A 242 -2.90 6.98 19.92
C LEU A 242 -3.48 8.26 19.33
N PRO A 243 -3.24 9.45 19.92
CA PRO A 243 -3.78 10.69 19.37
C PRO A 243 -3.01 11.11 18.13
N ALA A 244 -3.74 11.51 17.10
CA ALA A 244 -3.19 12.04 15.85
C ALA A 244 -2.70 13.49 16.01
N GLY A 245 -2.07 14.01 14.96
CA GLY A 245 -1.67 15.43 14.91
C GLY A 245 -0.79 15.88 16.07
N GLU A 246 -1.13 17.03 16.65
CA GLU A 246 -0.44 17.65 17.79
C GLU A 246 -1.05 17.23 19.14
N GLU A 247 -2.25 16.64 19.12
CA GLU A 247 -2.95 16.20 20.33
C GLU A 247 -2.13 15.21 21.14
N THR A 248 -2.10 15.39 22.46
CA THR A 248 -1.31 14.54 23.35
C THR A 248 -2.15 13.55 24.14
N ARG A 249 -3.48 13.74 24.19
CA ARG A 249 -4.39 12.93 25.01
C ARG A 249 -5.53 12.34 24.20
N ILE A 250 -6.08 11.22 24.68
CA ILE A 250 -7.32 10.63 24.18
C ILE A 250 -8.18 10.19 25.38
N THR A 251 -9.48 10.39 25.28
CA THR A 251 -10.47 9.94 26.25
C THR A 251 -11.16 8.64 25.81
N ASP A 252 -11.64 7.85 26.77
CA ASP A 252 -12.42 6.62 26.50
C ASP A 252 -13.68 6.89 25.66
N LYS A 253 -14.28 8.08 25.81
CA LYS A 253 -15.45 8.49 25.02
C LYS A 253 -15.10 8.65 23.53
N GLU A 254 -13.92 9.17 23.23
CA GLU A 254 -13.44 9.30 21.85
C GLU A 254 -13.10 7.94 21.24
N ILE A 255 -12.48 7.05 22.01
CA ILE A 255 -12.21 5.66 21.58
C ILE A 255 -13.53 4.93 21.28
N LYS A 256 -14.53 5.02 22.18
CA LYS A 256 -15.85 4.43 21.93
C LYS A 256 -16.51 5.00 20.68
N ARG A 257 -16.40 6.31 20.44
CA ARG A 257 -16.93 6.94 19.23
C ARG A 257 -16.24 6.45 17.96
N TYR A 258 -14.92 6.29 18.02
CA TYR A 258 -14.09 5.74 16.95
C TYR A 258 -14.48 4.30 16.61
N GLU A 259 -14.53 3.41 17.61
CA GLU A 259 -14.86 1.99 17.43
C GLU A 259 -16.31 1.80 16.94
N ASN A 260 -17.27 2.57 17.49
CA ASN A 260 -18.67 2.49 17.06
C ASN A 260 -18.93 3.10 15.68
N CYS A 261 -17.93 3.70 15.02
CA CYS A 261 -18.04 4.28 13.68
C CYS A 261 -19.20 5.30 13.55
N THR A 262 -19.42 6.11 14.58
CA THR A 262 -20.59 7.02 14.67
C THR A 262 -20.28 8.40 14.09
N PHE A 263 -20.67 8.61 12.83
CA PHE A 263 -20.43 9.85 12.08
C PHE A 263 -21.72 10.38 11.44
N ASN A 264 -21.98 11.68 11.60
CA ASN A 264 -23.22 12.33 11.13
C ASN A 264 -23.03 13.11 9.82
N SER A 265 -21.78 13.47 9.53
CA SER A 265 -21.34 14.16 8.32
C SER A 265 -19.94 13.70 7.91
N PHE A 266 -19.57 13.95 6.66
CA PHE A 266 -18.21 13.65 6.17
C PHE A 266 -17.13 14.42 6.97
N GLY A 267 -17.43 15.64 7.41
CA GLY A 267 -16.56 16.40 8.30
C GLY A 267 -16.35 15.71 9.65
N THR A 268 -17.40 15.19 10.27
CA THR A 268 -17.27 14.43 11.53
C THR A 268 -16.56 13.10 11.35
N TYR A 269 -16.71 12.46 10.19
CA TYR A 269 -15.92 11.28 9.85
C TYR A 269 -14.42 11.63 9.84
N LYS A 270 -14.04 12.69 9.11
CA LYS A 270 -12.64 13.16 9.07
C LYS A 270 -12.11 13.48 10.46
N SER A 271 -12.84 14.28 11.23
CA SER A 271 -12.37 14.77 12.53
C SER A 271 -12.32 13.71 13.63
N VAL A 272 -13.08 12.62 13.53
CA VAL A 272 -13.05 11.55 14.53
C VAL A 272 -12.11 10.44 14.08
N TYR A 273 -12.28 9.95 12.87
CA TYR A 273 -11.59 8.76 12.38
C TYR A 273 -10.09 9.00 12.16
N PHE A 274 -9.70 10.21 11.75
CA PHE A 274 -8.30 10.59 11.55
C PHE A 274 -7.69 11.30 12.76
N ASN A 275 -8.42 11.39 13.88
CA ASN A 275 -7.88 11.91 15.15
C ASN A 275 -7.30 10.82 16.05
N ILE A 276 -7.59 9.54 15.77
CA ILE A 276 -7.10 8.40 16.53
C ILE A 276 -6.45 7.41 15.58
N TRP A 277 -5.24 6.97 15.93
CA TRP A 277 -4.60 5.83 15.31
C TRP A 277 -4.69 4.62 16.21
N ARG A 278 -5.11 3.49 15.66
CA ARG A 278 -5.13 2.20 16.32
C ARG A 278 -3.96 1.37 15.83
N VAL A 279 -3.10 0.93 16.73
CA VAL A 279 -2.01 -0.03 16.48
C VAL A 279 -2.43 -1.38 17.04
N CYS A 280 -2.40 -2.42 16.24
CA CYS A 280 -2.59 -3.79 16.71
C CYS A 280 -1.23 -4.51 16.71
N LEU A 281 -0.88 -5.13 17.83
CA LEU A 281 0.39 -5.79 18.04
C LEU A 281 0.17 -7.16 18.66
N SER A 282 0.93 -8.17 18.22
CA SER A 282 0.95 -9.48 18.90
C SER A 282 1.51 -9.35 20.32
N ASN A 283 0.96 -10.13 21.25
CA ASN A 283 1.52 -10.27 22.59
C ASN A 283 2.88 -10.99 22.58
N ASN A 284 3.25 -11.67 21.48
CA ASN A 284 4.58 -12.24 21.29
C ASN A 284 5.58 -11.15 20.82
N PRO A 285 6.63 -10.83 21.62
CA PRO A 285 7.63 -9.83 21.27
C PRO A 285 8.36 -10.10 19.95
N GLU A 286 8.56 -11.36 19.55
CA GLU A 286 9.27 -11.71 18.31
C GLU A 286 8.49 -11.34 17.05
N LYS A 287 7.15 -11.29 17.18
CA LYS A 287 6.22 -10.99 16.08
C LYS A 287 5.89 -9.52 15.94
N TRP A 288 6.62 -8.63 16.62
CA TRP A 288 6.30 -7.19 16.63
C TRP A 288 6.27 -6.54 15.23
N LYS A 289 7.00 -7.09 14.26
CA LYS A 289 7.01 -6.60 12.87
C LYS A 289 5.73 -6.93 12.08
N GLU A 290 4.87 -7.78 12.63
CA GLU A 290 3.53 -8.08 12.10
C GLU A 290 2.50 -7.04 12.56
N ALA A 291 2.91 -6.04 13.35
CA ALA A 291 2.05 -4.96 13.81
C ALA A 291 1.34 -4.25 12.66
N THR A 292 0.08 -3.92 12.88
CA THR A 292 -0.71 -3.09 11.96
C THR A 292 -1.05 -1.75 12.56
N CYS A 293 -1.29 -0.75 11.73
CA CYS A 293 -1.73 0.57 12.18
C CYS A 293 -2.72 1.20 11.22
N THR A 294 -3.71 1.91 11.74
CA THR A 294 -4.73 2.60 10.92
C THR A 294 -4.27 3.96 10.36
N CYS A 295 -3.03 4.39 10.66
CA CYS A 295 -2.57 5.70 10.19
C CYS A 295 -2.24 5.69 8.68
N PRO A 296 -2.38 6.84 7.97
CA PRO A 296 -2.14 6.92 6.54
C PRO A 296 -0.73 6.45 6.13
N SER A 297 0.29 6.75 6.93
CA SER A 297 1.65 6.30 6.65
C SER A 297 1.77 4.79 6.63
N PHE A 298 1.06 4.08 7.51
CA PHE A 298 1.06 2.62 7.54
C PHE A 298 0.26 2.07 6.38
N MET A 299 -0.97 2.55 6.15
CA MET A 299 -1.79 2.11 5.02
C MET A 299 -1.03 2.25 3.70
N LYS A 300 -0.23 3.31 3.56
CA LYS A 300 0.54 3.57 2.34
C LYS A 300 1.85 2.79 2.20
N ASN A 301 2.54 2.46 3.30
CA ASN A 301 3.92 1.96 3.26
C ASN A 301 4.14 0.68 4.06
N PHE A 302 3.11 0.16 4.74
CA PHE A 302 3.14 -0.98 5.65
C PHE A 302 4.12 -0.85 6.84
N VAL A 303 4.65 0.35 7.05
CA VAL A 303 5.50 0.72 8.18
C VAL A 303 5.18 2.17 8.53
N CYS A 304 5.08 2.46 9.82
CA CYS A 304 4.95 3.82 10.29
C CYS A 304 5.70 4.03 11.60
N LYS A 305 5.82 5.30 12.00
CA LYS A 305 6.43 5.68 13.27
C LYS A 305 5.69 5.11 14.49
N HIS A 306 4.40 4.79 14.38
CA HIS A 306 3.59 4.31 15.49
C HIS A 306 3.82 2.82 15.79
N THR A 307 3.82 1.95 14.76
CA THR A 307 4.10 0.51 14.97
C THR A 307 5.49 0.32 15.55
N VAL A 308 6.50 0.98 14.95
CA VAL A 308 7.87 0.96 15.45
C VAL A 308 7.98 1.63 16.81
N GLY A 309 7.32 2.76 17.03
CA GLY A 309 7.35 3.52 18.27
C GLY A 309 6.79 2.74 19.46
N ILE A 310 5.64 2.09 19.30
CA ILE A 310 5.05 1.24 20.34
C ILE A 310 5.97 0.06 20.65
N SER A 311 6.56 -0.58 19.64
CA SER A 311 7.53 -1.66 19.86
C SER A 311 8.81 -1.19 20.57
N ILE A 312 9.20 0.08 20.45
CA ILE A 312 10.30 0.67 21.23
C ILE A 312 9.88 0.86 22.69
N ILE A 313 8.68 1.42 22.94
CA ILE A 313 8.14 1.64 24.29
C ILE A 313 8.05 0.31 25.07
N LEU A 314 7.59 -0.74 24.41
CA LEU A 314 7.46 -2.09 24.97
C LEU A 314 8.79 -2.86 25.03
N LYS A 315 9.89 -2.28 24.55
CA LYS A 315 11.23 -2.91 24.47
C LYS A 315 11.30 -4.18 23.60
N TYR A 316 10.37 -4.35 22.65
CA TYR A 316 10.39 -5.46 21.69
C TYR A 316 11.45 -5.28 20.60
N CYS A 317 11.92 -4.04 20.43
CA CYS A 317 13.01 -3.74 19.50
C CYS A 317 13.94 -2.66 20.06
N LYS A 318 15.16 -2.60 19.51
CA LYS A 318 16.17 -1.58 19.84
C LYS A 318 16.47 -0.75 18.60
N PRO A 319 16.24 0.58 18.63
CA PRO A 319 16.59 1.44 17.51
C PRO A 319 18.11 1.44 17.27
N PRO A 320 18.55 1.51 16.00
CA PRO A 320 19.96 1.68 15.68
C PRO A 320 20.49 3.00 16.27
N PRO A 321 21.75 3.06 16.74
CA PRO A 321 22.32 4.26 17.38
C PRO A 321 22.16 5.53 16.54
N GLU A 322 22.31 5.41 15.22
CA GLU A 322 22.20 6.49 14.25
C GLU A 322 20.83 7.15 14.25
N ALA A 323 19.76 6.40 14.56
CA ALA A 323 18.40 6.92 14.60
C ALA A 323 18.09 7.75 15.87
N LYS A 324 18.89 7.60 16.93
CA LYS A 324 18.63 8.27 18.23
C LYS A 324 19.15 9.70 18.27
N ASN A 325 20.19 9.99 17.47
CA ASN A 325 21.01 11.20 17.55
C ASN A 325 20.54 12.35 16.65
N VAL A 326 19.40 12.22 15.97
CA VAL A 326 18.85 13.29 15.13
C VAL A 326 17.97 14.21 15.98
N THR A 327 18.33 15.49 16.07
CA THR A 327 17.51 16.52 16.72
C THR A 327 16.25 16.82 15.91
N ILE A 328 15.15 17.13 16.59
CA ILE A 328 13.87 17.48 15.95
C ILE A 328 14.11 18.70 15.05
N GLY A 329 13.74 18.61 13.77
CA GLY A 329 13.83 19.72 12.80
C GLY A 329 15.11 19.77 11.95
N THR A 330 16.11 18.94 12.19
CA THR A 330 17.30 18.89 11.32
C THR A 330 17.11 17.87 10.18
N LYS A 331 17.03 18.36 8.94
CA LYS A 331 17.22 17.50 7.76
C LYS A 331 18.66 16.98 7.79
N ILE A 332 18.83 15.67 7.75
CA ILE A 332 20.14 15.06 7.49
C ILE A 332 20.61 15.60 6.13
N LYS A 333 21.74 16.32 6.10
CA LYS A 333 22.36 16.72 4.83
C LYS A 333 22.62 15.45 4.03
N ARG A 334 22.11 15.38 2.79
CA ARG A 334 22.48 14.31 1.85
C ARG A 334 23.98 14.40 1.61
N GLY A 335 24.74 13.51 2.22
CA GLY A 335 26.19 13.48 2.16
C GLY A 335 26.70 12.06 2.38
N ARG A 336 27.85 11.77 1.77
CA ARG A 336 28.54 10.48 1.82
C ARG A 336 28.69 10.00 3.28
N PRO A 337 28.49 8.70 3.57
CA PRO A 337 28.75 8.14 4.90
C PRO A 337 30.14 8.54 5.40
N SER A 338 30.26 8.86 6.69
CA SER A 338 31.56 9.13 7.30
C SER A 338 32.46 7.91 7.12
N LYS A 339 33.73 8.14 6.74
CA LYS A 339 34.73 7.07 6.63
C LYS A 339 34.79 6.30 7.96
N ALA A 340 34.80 4.97 7.88
CA ALA A 340 34.97 4.09 9.03
C ALA A 340 36.20 4.54 9.84
N LYS A 341 36.03 4.71 11.15
CA LYS A 341 37.17 4.98 12.05
C LYS A 341 37.94 3.67 12.23
N ILE A 342 39.26 3.76 12.08
CA ILE A 342 40.18 2.64 12.31
C ILE A 342 39.97 2.14 13.74
N ALA A 343 39.77 0.83 13.90
CA ALA A 343 39.67 0.19 15.19
C ALA A 343 40.95 0.45 16.00
N LEU A 344 40.80 0.83 17.26
CA LEU A 344 41.91 1.09 18.17
C LEU A 344 42.79 -0.18 18.25
N LEU A 345 44.02 -0.11 17.74
CA LEU A 345 45.06 -1.07 18.09
C LEU A 345 45.60 -0.63 19.45
N ILE A 346 45.25 -1.38 20.49
CA ILE A 346 45.87 -1.25 21.80
C ILE A 346 47.31 -1.76 21.63
N GLN A 347 48.29 -0.90 21.90
CA GLN A 347 49.71 -1.28 22.02
C GLN A 347 50.00 -1.82 23.41
#